data_AF-A0A7Z0LSM6-F1
#
_entry.id   AF-A0A7Z0LSM6-F1
#
_cell.length_a   1.000
_cell.length_b   1.000
_cell.length_c   1.000
_cell.angle_alpha   90.00
_cell.angle_beta   90.00
_cell.angle_gamma   90.00
#
_symmetry.space_group_name_H-M   'P 1'
#
loop_
_entity.id
_entity.type
_entity.pdbx_description
1 polymer ?
#
loop_
_entity_poly.entity_id
_entity_poly.type
_entity_poly.pdbx_seq_one_letter_code
_entity_poly.pdbx_strand_id
1 'polypeptide(L)'
;MWKKIVVAAMAWYLPTFAVAVESTPDSNAEQGSEHDLPHSSETAAQIKGSLDGELREWFILSHGNDSNASFIESGDHITIDITGFVDDEAWETQEALSISLTISGEGQLVSAVVLHPLGDSTSPPLYTSEGGDVEVTLTHYEWASQRVHVAGKIQGVLALQIQLDEPPSQEETIEIDVAFDVEAQKIEF
;
A
#
# COMPACT_ATOMS: atom_id res chain seq x y z
N MET A 1 -30.08 7.03 -44.41
CA MET A 1 -30.01 8.49 -44.64
C MET A 1 -31.15 9.16 -43.89
N TRP A 2 -30.88 9.81 -42.76
CA TRP A 2 -31.78 10.82 -42.17
C TRP A 2 -30.96 11.87 -41.41
N LYS A 3 -31.55 13.07 -41.34
CA LYS A 3 -30.91 14.38 -41.47
C LYS A 3 -30.29 14.90 -40.17
N LYS A 4 -29.19 15.66 -40.35
CA LYS A 4 -28.61 16.59 -39.38
C LYS A 4 -29.59 17.72 -39.06
N ILE A 5 -29.68 18.11 -37.79
CA ILE A 5 -29.94 19.50 -37.39
C ILE A 5 -28.98 19.84 -36.25
N VAL A 6 -28.15 20.83 -36.51
CA VAL A 6 -27.30 21.55 -35.55
C VAL A 6 -28.07 22.82 -35.16
N VAL A 7 -28.12 23.16 -33.88
CA VAL A 7 -28.23 24.56 -33.45
C VAL A 7 -27.31 24.77 -32.25
N ALA A 8 -26.30 25.60 -32.49
CA ALA A 8 -25.44 26.18 -31.47
C ALA A 8 -26.14 27.37 -30.82
N ALA A 9 -25.98 27.54 -29.52
CA ALA A 9 -26.25 28.80 -28.83
C ALA A 9 -24.96 29.26 -28.14
N MET A 10 -24.24 30.15 -28.83
CA MET A 10 -23.29 31.05 -28.19
C MET A 10 -24.09 32.19 -27.55
N ALA A 11 -23.80 32.50 -26.29
CA ALA A 11 -24.03 33.82 -25.72
C ALA A 11 -22.78 34.24 -24.96
N TRP A 12 -22.41 35.49 -25.18
CA TRP A 12 -21.09 36.08 -25.00
C TRP A 12 -21.22 37.29 -24.06
N TYR A 13 -20.15 37.55 -23.30
CA TYR A 13 -19.71 38.83 -22.72
C TYR A 13 -20.20 39.35 -21.33
N LEU A 14 -19.15 39.63 -20.52
CA LEU A 14 -18.94 40.43 -19.29
C LEU A 14 -19.23 41.96 -19.50
N PRO A 15 -19.18 42.93 -18.53
CA PRO A 15 -18.19 43.07 -17.43
C PRO A 15 -18.53 43.86 -16.12
N THR A 16 -17.58 43.78 -15.16
CA THR A 16 -17.07 44.78 -14.16
C THR A 16 -18.00 45.56 -13.21
N PHE A 17 -17.71 45.42 -11.90
CA PHE A 17 -17.64 46.55 -10.96
C PHE A 17 -16.37 46.46 -10.11
N ALA A 18 -15.61 47.56 -10.09
CA ALA A 18 -14.49 47.83 -9.19
C ALA A 18 -14.80 49.09 -8.38
N VAL A 19 -14.62 49.06 -7.05
CA VAL A 19 -14.57 50.17 -6.07
C VAL A 19 -14.00 49.55 -4.78
N ALA A 20 -13.10 50.12 -3.97
CA ALA A 20 -12.12 51.20 -4.04
C ALA A 20 -11.18 50.98 -2.83
N VAL A 21 -9.91 51.39 -2.96
CA VAL A 21 -8.88 51.33 -1.91
C VAL A 21 -8.87 52.62 -1.06
N GLU A 22 -8.33 52.46 0.17
CA GLU A 22 -7.70 53.45 1.07
C GLU A 22 -8.52 53.80 2.34
N SER A 23 -8.06 53.49 3.55
CA SER A 23 -7.02 54.27 4.28
C SER A 23 -6.41 53.48 5.47
N THR A 24 -5.08 53.54 5.64
CA THR A 24 -4.25 53.12 6.81
C THR A 24 -4.14 54.29 7.84
N PRO A 25 -3.50 54.20 9.05
CA PRO A 25 -2.80 53.09 9.72
C PRO A 25 -3.05 52.92 11.26
N ASP A 26 -2.36 51.90 11.80
CA ASP A 26 -1.79 51.72 13.16
C ASP A 26 -2.46 50.83 14.24
N SER A 27 -1.65 49.83 14.63
CA SER A 27 -1.46 49.24 15.97
C SER A 27 -2.40 48.13 16.47
N ASN A 28 -2.04 46.87 16.18
CA ASN A 28 -1.54 45.92 17.20
C ASN A 28 -1.27 44.54 16.57
N ALA A 29 0.00 44.16 16.52
CA ALA A 29 0.45 42.79 16.28
C ALA A 29 0.01 41.91 17.47
N GLU A 30 -0.84 40.92 17.21
CA GLU A 30 -0.47 39.49 17.07
C GLU A 30 -0.13 38.79 18.39
N GLN A 31 -1.07 37.98 18.87
CA GLN A 31 -0.90 36.53 19.00
C GLN A 31 -2.19 35.93 19.57
N GLY A 32 -3.13 35.69 18.66
CA GLY A 32 -4.33 34.91 18.86
C GLY A 32 -4.57 34.17 17.56
N SER A 33 -3.91 33.03 17.40
CA SER A 33 -4.18 32.08 16.34
C SER A 33 -4.03 30.69 16.93
N GLU A 34 -5.14 30.21 17.47
CA GLU A 34 -5.52 28.82 17.36
C GLU A 34 -5.22 28.35 15.92
N HIS A 35 -4.19 27.52 15.79
CA HIS A 35 -4.00 26.67 14.62
C HIS A 35 -3.89 25.25 15.16
N ASP A 36 -5.04 24.73 15.59
CA ASP A 36 -5.33 23.30 15.47
C ASP A 36 -5.21 22.98 13.97
N LEU A 37 -4.00 22.59 13.56
CA LEU A 37 -3.85 21.77 12.37
C LEU A 37 -4.23 20.35 12.81
N PRO A 38 -5.29 19.74 12.29
CA PRO A 38 -5.31 18.29 12.29
C PRO A 38 -4.17 17.86 11.36
N HIS A 39 -3.04 17.44 11.93
CA HIS A 39 -2.15 16.50 11.26
C HIS A 39 -2.84 15.13 11.28
N SER A 40 -3.99 15.03 10.62
CA SER A 40 -4.47 13.74 10.13
C SER A 40 -3.71 13.51 8.83
N SER A 41 -2.47 13.06 8.93
CA SER A 41 -1.98 12.13 7.93
C SER A 41 -2.92 10.93 8.02
N GLU A 42 -4.01 10.95 7.24
CA GLU A 42 -4.79 9.74 6.99
C GLU A 42 -3.81 8.77 6.33
N THR A 43 -3.17 7.91 7.12
CA THR A 43 -2.40 6.80 6.62
C THR A 43 -3.39 5.89 5.93
N ALA A 44 -3.50 5.97 4.61
CA ALA A 44 -4.37 5.08 3.87
C ALA A 44 -3.76 3.68 3.91
N ALA A 45 -4.51 2.69 4.40
CA ALA A 45 -4.07 1.29 4.36
C ALA A 45 -3.72 0.90 2.92
N GLN A 46 -2.52 0.32 2.76
CA GLN A 46 -1.94 0.00 1.47
C GLN A 46 -2.19 -1.46 1.06
N ILE A 47 -2.62 -2.30 2.00
CA ILE A 47 -3.11 -3.65 1.72
C ILE A 47 -4.53 -3.76 2.26
N LYS A 48 -5.47 -4.23 1.44
CA LYS A 48 -6.89 -4.33 1.80
C LYS A 48 -7.52 -5.57 1.21
N GLY A 49 -8.40 -6.21 1.96
CA GLY A 49 -9.16 -7.35 1.44
C GLY A 49 -9.74 -8.21 2.55
N SER A 50 -9.79 -9.51 2.31
CA SER A 50 -10.24 -10.50 3.29
C SER A 50 -9.20 -11.56 3.57
N LEU A 51 -9.13 -11.97 4.83
CA LEU A 51 -8.37 -13.12 5.32
C LEU A 51 -9.32 -13.99 6.16
N ASP A 52 -9.43 -15.26 5.82
CA ASP A 52 -10.38 -16.21 6.42
C ASP A 52 -11.84 -15.68 6.45
N GLY A 53 -12.24 -15.00 5.38
CA GLY A 53 -13.57 -14.37 5.26
C GLY A 53 -13.76 -13.07 6.06
N GLU A 54 -12.79 -12.65 6.85
CA GLU A 54 -12.82 -11.40 7.61
C GLU A 54 -12.18 -10.26 6.82
N LEU A 55 -12.90 -9.14 6.69
CA LEU A 55 -12.35 -7.94 6.05
C LEU A 55 -11.29 -7.29 6.93
N ARG A 56 -10.13 -7.03 6.35
CA ARG A 56 -8.96 -6.49 7.02
C ARG A 56 -8.27 -5.44 6.14
N GLU A 57 -7.63 -4.52 6.83
CA GLU A 57 -6.79 -3.48 6.26
C GLU A 57 -5.44 -3.55 6.96
N TRP A 58 -4.35 -3.47 6.20
CA TRP A 58 -3.01 -3.41 6.75
C TRP A 58 -2.28 -2.17 6.27
N PHE A 59 -1.57 -1.54 7.20
CA PHE A 59 -0.81 -0.31 7.03
C PHE A 59 0.66 -0.65 6.89
N ILE A 60 1.29 -0.07 5.86
CA ILE A 60 2.73 -0.05 5.70
C ILE A 60 3.25 1.17 6.44
N LEU A 61 4.05 0.91 7.46
CA LEU A 61 4.57 1.94 8.34
C LEU A 61 5.92 2.43 7.80
N SER A 62 6.17 3.72 8.00
CA SER A 62 7.41 4.37 7.61
C SER A 62 7.80 5.37 8.69
N HIS A 63 9.02 5.25 9.21
CA HIS A 63 9.56 6.17 10.20
C HIS A 63 10.95 6.66 9.77
N GLY A 64 11.03 7.91 9.35
CA GLY A 64 12.26 8.47 8.80
C GLY A 64 12.66 7.79 7.49
N ASN A 65 13.79 7.11 7.48
CA ASN A 65 14.30 6.34 6.35
C ASN A 65 13.98 4.83 6.45
N ASP A 66 13.35 4.40 7.54
CA ASP A 66 13.00 3.00 7.75
C ASP A 66 11.54 2.79 7.32
N SER A 67 11.31 1.80 6.47
CA SER A 67 9.99 1.42 5.94
C SER A 67 9.83 -0.08 6.01
N ASN A 68 8.64 -0.54 6.38
CA ASN A 68 8.28 -1.96 6.35
C ASN A 68 7.99 -2.47 4.94
N ALA A 69 8.08 -1.59 3.94
CA ALA A 69 8.21 -1.93 2.54
C ALA A 69 9.60 -1.53 2.03
N SER A 70 10.38 -2.53 1.67
CA SER A 70 11.77 -2.35 1.28
C SER A 70 12.14 -3.25 0.10
N PHE A 71 13.25 -2.97 -0.55
CA PHE A 71 13.76 -3.86 -1.59
C PHE A 71 15.29 -3.93 -1.62
N ILE A 72 15.79 -5.06 -2.12
CA ILE A 72 17.21 -5.33 -2.36
C ILE A 72 17.39 -5.73 -3.82
N GLU A 73 18.48 -5.26 -4.43
CA GLU A 73 18.90 -5.64 -5.77
C GLU A 73 19.94 -6.76 -5.71
N SER A 74 19.74 -7.83 -6.48
CA SER A 74 20.66 -8.95 -6.59
C SER A 74 20.77 -9.42 -8.04
N GLY A 75 21.85 -9.01 -8.72
CA GLY A 75 22.05 -9.29 -10.14
C GLY A 75 20.96 -8.64 -10.99
N ASP A 76 20.27 -9.45 -11.81
CA ASP A 76 19.15 -9.01 -12.64
C ASP A 76 17.80 -9.16 -11.93
N HIS A 77 17.77 -9.36 -10.62
CA HIS A 77 16.55 -9.54 -9.84
C HIS A 77 16.46 -8.49 -8.75
N ILE A 78 15.22 -8.14 -8.41
CA ILE A 78 14.92 -7.40 -7.19
C ILE A 78 14.02 -8.26 -6.30
N THR A 79 14.25 -8.16 -5.00
CA THR A 79 13.37 -8.75 -3.99
C THR A 79 12.75 -7.60 -3.21
N ILE A 80 11.43 -7.53 -3.19
CA ILE A 80 10.64 -6.53 -2.48
C ILE A 80 9.98 -7.22 -1.30
N ASP A 81 10.30 -6.77 -0.09
CA ASP A 81 9.71 -7.26 1.15
C ASP A 81 8.77 -6.22 1.72
N ILE A 82 7.52 -6.60 1.91
CA ILE A 82 6.42 -5.75 2.38
C ILE A 82 5.85 -6.40 3.64
N THR A 83 5.74 -5.66 4.73
CA THR A 83 5.03 -6.09 5.93
C THR A 83 4.01 -5.03 6.32
N GLY A 84 2.74 -5.44 6.33
CA GLY A 84 1.63 -4.63 6.79
C GLY A 84 1.14 -5.03 8.17
N PHE A 85 0.72 -4.05 8.96
CA PHE A 85 0.19 -4.22 10.31
C PHE A 85 -1.27 -3.77 10.37
N VAL A 86 -2.06 -4.38 11.25
CA VAL A 86 -3.48 -3.99 11.43
C VAL A 86 -3.60 -2.63 12.14
N ASP A 87 -2.62 -2.29 12.96
CA ASP A 87 -2.50 -1.01 13.66
C ASP A 87 -1.64 -0.04 12.83
N ASP A 88 -2.11 1.20 12.65
CA ASP A 88 -1.44 2.23 11.86
C ASP A 88 -0.38 3.03 12.64
N GLU A 89 -0.23 2.75 13.95
CA GLU A 89 0.73 3.36 14.85
C GLU A 89 1.73 2.34 15.45
N ALA A 90 1.37 1.05 15.50
CA ALA A 90 2.16 0.01 16.15
C ALA A 90 2.80 -1.00 15.17
N TRP A 91 4.11 -1.20 15.29
CA TRP A 91 4.88 -2.24 14.56
C TRP A 91 4.78 -3.60 15.27
N GLU A 92 3.58 -4.01 15.67
CA GLU A 92 3.37 -5.28 16.36
C GLU A 92 3.03 -6.38 15.36
N THR A 93 3.83 -7.44 15.33
CA THR A 93 3.72 -8.52 14.34
C THR A 93 2.44 -9.35 14.49
N GLN A 94 1.70 -9.18 15.59
CA GLN A 94 0.43 -9.84 15.80
C GLN A 94 -0.55 -9.44 14.68
N GLU A 95 -1.03 -10.44 13.95
CA GLU A 95 -1.92 -10.26 12.79
C GLU A 95 -1.31 -9.52 11.59
N ALA A 96 0.03 -9.41 11.52
CA ALA A 96 0.70 -8.86 10.36
C ALA A 96 0.50 -9.71 9.10
N LEU A 97 0.69 -9.08 7.94
CA LEU A 97 0.74 -9.75 6.64
C LEU A 97 2.06 -9.39 5.97
N SER A 98 2.91 -10.40 5.74
CA SER A 98 4.18 -10.25 5.05
C SER A 98 4.08 -10.80 3.63
N ILE A 99 4.57 -10.03 2.66
CA ILE A 99 4.60 -10.35 1.25
C ILE A 99 6.04 -10.15 0.76
N SER A 100 6.64 -11.19 0.19
CA SER A 100 7.94 -11.10 -0.47
C SER A 100 7.76 -11.39 -1.96
N LEU A 101 8.19 -10.46 -2.80
CA LEU A 101 8.07 -10.54 -4.26
C LEU A 101 9.46 -10.54 -4.89
N THR A 102 9.76 -11.52 -5.73
CA THR A 102 10.95 -11.49 -6.58
C THR A 102 10.55 -11.11 -7.99
N ILE A 103 11.11 -10.02 -8.51
CA ILE A 103 10.84 -9.51 -9.85
C ILE A 103 12.13 -9.56 -10.67
N SER A 104 12.04 -10.00 -11.92
CA SER A 104 13.17 -10.00 -12.86
C SER A 104 13.48 -8.58 -13.36
N GLY A 105 14.65 -8.39 -13.97
CA GLY A 105 15.09 -7.12 -14.54
C GLY A 105 14.20 -6.63 -15.69
N GLU A 106 13.37 -7.51 -16.25
CA GLU A 106 12.36 -7.19 -17.26
C GLU A 106 11.00 -6.81 -16.64
N GLY A 107 10.88 -6.78 -15.31
CA GLY A 107 9.66 -6.42 -14.60
C GLY A 107 8.65 -7.57 -14.46
N GLN A 108 9.05 -8.81 -14.69
CA GLN A 108 8.18 -9.97 -14.55
C GLN A 108 8.26 -10.55 -13.14
N LEU A 109 7.10 -10.86 -12.53
CA LEU A 109 7.04 -11.60 -11.27
C LEU A 109 7.60 -13.02 -11.45
N VAL A 110 8.64 -13.34 -10.71
CA VAL A 110 9.33 -14.64 -10.73
C VAL A 110 8.82 -15.54 -9.61
N SER A 111 8.65 -15.00 -8.41
CA SER A 111 8.13 -15.71 -7.24
C SER A 111 7.43 -14.75 -6.29
N ALA A 112 6.49 -15.27 -5.52
CA ALA A 112 5.87 -14.56 -4.41
C ALA A 112 5.73 -15.51 -3.22
N VAL A 113 5.96 -14.99 -2.02
CA VAL A 113 5.72 -15.69 -0.75
C VAL A 113 4.86 -14.79 0.11
N VAL A 114 3.80 -15.35 0.69
CA VAL A 114 2.88 -14.64 1.58
C VAL A 114 2.84 -15.36 2.91
N LEU A 115 3.04 -14.62 4.01
CA LEU A 115 3.04 -15.13 5.37
C LEU A 115 2.06 -14.36 6.24
N HIS A 116 1.33 -15.08 7.07
CA HIS A 116 0.48 -14.54 8.12
C HIS A 116 0.83 -15.20 9.47
N PRO A 117 1.60 -14.53 10.33
CA PRO A 117 1.98 -15.03 11.65
C PRO A 117 0.79 -15.23 12.60
N LEU A 118 0.85 -16.27 13.43
CA LEU A 118 -0.11 -16.51 14.52
C LEU A 118 0.39 -16.02 15.89
N GLY A 119 1.40 -15.15 15.89
CA GLY A 119 1.98 -14.53 17.08
C GLY A 119 3.01 -13.46 16.73
N ASP A 120 3.85 -13.09 17.69
CA ASP A 120 4.76 -11.93 17.58
C ASP A 120 6.05 -12.20 16.78
N SER A 121 6.07 -13.25 15.96
CA SER A 121 7.26 -13.66 15.21
C SER A 121 6.89 -14.14 13.82
N THR A 122 7.77 -13.92 12.85
CA THR A 122 7.63 -14.48 11.50
C THR A 122 8.03 -15.96 11.40
N SER A 123 8.34 -16.61 12.53
CA SER A 123 8.57 -18.05 12.60
C SER A 123 7.26 -18.79 12.88
N PRO A 124 7.13 -20.06 12.48
CA PRO A 124 5.98 -20.88 12.82
C PRO A 124 5.65 -20.84 14.33
N PRO A 125 4.36 -20.86 14.72
CA PRO A 125 3.23 -21.13 13.85
C PRO A 125 2.77 -19.93 12.99
N LEU A 126 2.51 -20.18 11.71
CA LEU A 126 2.05 -19.20 10.74
C LEU A 126 1.26 -19.86 9.60
N TYR A 127 0.47 -19.08 8.88
CA TYR A 127 -0.06 -19.47 7.58
C TYR A 127 0.86 -18.97 6.46
N THR A 128 1.13 -19.80 5.45
CA THR A 128 2.05 -19.49 4.36
C THR A 128 1.46 -19.88 3.00
N SER A 129 1.84 -19.15 1.95
CA SER A 129 1.54 -19.54 0.57
C SER A 129 2.30 -20.81 0.15
N GLU A 130 3.39 -21.16 0.83
CA GLU A 130 4.08 -22.42 0.62
C GLU A 130 3.19 -23.59 1.02
N GLY A 131 3.05 -24.59 0.15
CA GLY A 131 2.13 -25.71 0.39
C GLY A 131 0.64 -25.36 0.23
N GLY A 132 0.29 -24.08 0.11
CA GLY A 132 -1.03 -23.60 -0.29
C GLY A 132 -1.22 -23.50 -1.80
N ASP A 133 -2.30 -22.84 -2.22
CA ASP A 133 -2.60 -22.52 -3.62
C ASP A 133 -2.92 -21.04 -3.71
N VAL A 134 -1.89 -20.22 -3.99
CA VAL A 134 -1.97 -18.76 -4.03
C VAL A 134 -1.54 -18.26 -5.39
N GLU A 135 -2.37 -17.43 -5.99
CA GLU A 135 -2.08 -16.68 -7.21
C GLU A 135 -1.76 -15.22 -6.85
N VAL A 136 -0.65 -14.71 -7.41
CA VAL A 136 -0.27 -13.30 -7.29
C VAL A 136 -0.20 -12.68 -8.68
N THR A 137 -1.00 -11.64 -8.89
CA THR A 137 -1.03 -10.87 -10.14
C THR A 137 -0.60 -9.44 -9.88
N LEU A 138 0.44 -8.98 -10.58
CA LEU A 138 0.84 -7.58 -10.56
C LEU A 138 0.00 -6.76 -11.54
N THR A 139 -0.54 -5.64 -11.07
CA THR A 139 -1.24 -4.64 -11.89
C THR A 139 -0.35 -3.44 -12.20
N HIS A 140 0.65 -3.18 -11.36
CA HIS A 140 1.61 -2.11 -11.55
C HIS A 140 2.99 -2.52 -11.04
N TYR A 141 4.01 -2.11 -11.78
CA TYR A 141 5.40 -2.20 -11.38
C TYR A 141 6.19 -1.06 -12.04
N GLU A 142 6.75 -0.18 -11.23
CA GLU A 142 7.63 0.89 -11.67
C GLU A 142 8.82 0.99 -10.72
N TRP A 143 10.03 1.05 -11.29
CA TRP A 143 11.26 1.20 -10.52
C TRP A 143 11.96 2.50 -10.89
N ALA A 144 12.18 3.35 -9.89
CA ALA A 144 12.85 4.63 -10.01
C ALA A 144 14.00 4.74 -8.99
N SER A 145 15.15 4.17 -9.34
CA SER A 145 16.40 4.23 -8.55
C SER A 145 16.25 3.74 -7.11
N GLN A 146 15.86 4.63 -6.19
CA GLN A 146 15.77 4.40 -4.75
C GLN A 146 14.36 4.00 -4.28
N ARG A 147 13.38 3.95 -5.19
CA ARG A 147 12.00 3.56 -4.89
C ARG A 147 11.46 2.59 -5.93
N VAL A 148 10.65 1.66 -5.47
CA VAL A 148 9.84 0.78 -6.31
C VAL A 148 8.38 0.97 -5.94
N HIS A 149 7.54 1.26 -6.93
CA HIS A 149 6.09 1.22 -6.78
C HIS A 149 5.57 -0.11 -7.32
N VAL A 150 4.90 -0.88 -6.47
CA VAL A 150 4.32 -2.17 -6.85
C VAL A 150 2.87 -2.24 -6.37
N ALA A 151 1.98 -2.65 -7.28
CA ALA A 151 0.59 -2.90 -6.95
C ALA A 151 0.09 -4.20 -7.60
N GLY A 152 -0.83 -4.87 -6.94
CA GLY A 152 -1.34 -6.14 -7.41
C GLY A 152 -2.42 -6.74 -6.53
N LYS A 153 -2.69 -8.02 -6.79
CA LYS A 153 -3.69 -8.83 -6.11
C LYS A 153 -3.12 -10.19 -5.72
N ILE A 154 -3.49 -10.66 -4.54
CA ILE A 154 -3.17 -11.98 -3.99
C ILE A 154 -4.49 -12.67 -3.71
N GLN A 155 -4.69 -13.87 -4.28
CA GLN A 155 -5.89 -14.66 -4.05
C GLN A 155 -5.56 -16.14 -3.89
N GLY A 156 -6.28 -16.85 -3.03
CA GLY A 156 -6.16 -18.30 -2.90
C GLY A 156 -6.27 -18.78 -1.47
N VAL A 157 -5.49 -19.81 -1.13
CA VAL A 157 -5.46 -20.42 0.19
C VAL A 157 -4.03 -20.53 0.74
N LEU A 158 -3.85 -20.10 1.98
CA LEU A 158 -2.63 -20.29 2.74
C LEU A 158 -2.72 -21.59 3.55
N ALA A 159 -1.59 -22.29 3.70
CA ALA A 159 -1.47 -23.52 4.46
C ALA A 159 -0.81 -23.27 5.83
N LEU A 160 -1.27 -23.97 6.87
CA LEU A 160 -0.76 -23.82 8.22
C LEU A 160 0.60 -24.52 8.37
N GLN A 161 1.63 -23.77 8.78
CA GLN A 161 2.91 -24.32 9.18
C GLN A 161 3.07 -24.20 10.70
N ILE A 162 3.24 -25.32 11.39
CA ILE A 162 3.43 -25.34 12.85
C ILE A 162 4.92 -25.33 13.23
N GLN A 163 5.78 -25.93 12.40
CA GLN A 163 7.22 -26.05 12.64
C GLN A 163 7.98 -25.81 11.34
N LEU A 164 9.19 -25.25 11.44
CA LEU A 164 10.01 -24.92 10.27
C LEU A 164 10.48 -26.16 9.50
N ASP A 165 10.75 -27.25 10.20
CA ASP A 165 11.26 -28.52 9.63
C ASP A 165 10.14 -29.43 9.10
N GLU A 166 8.88 -29.03 9.25
CA GLU A 166 7.71 -29.76 8.75
C GLU A 166 7.06 -28.97 7.60
N PRO A 167 6.61 -29.66 6.53
CA PRO A 167 5.89 -29.01 5.46
C PRO A 167 4.56 -28.43 5.97
N PRO A 168 4.07 -27.32 5.39
CA PRO A 168 2.76 -26.77 5.72
C PRO A 168 1.63 -27.79 5.49
N SER A 169 0.64 -27.78 6.39
CA SER A 169 -0.54 -28.64 6.35
C SER A 169 -1.52 -28.19 5.27
N GLN A 170 -1.83 -29.08 4.34
CA GLN A 170 -2.85 -28.83 3.30
C GLN A 170 -4.28 -29.08 3.81
N GLU A 171 -4.43 -29.65 5.00
CA GLU A 171 -5.75 -29.87 5.63
C GLU A 171 -6.19 -28.69 6.49
N GLU A 172 -5.23 -27.91 7.00
CA GLU A 172 -5.47 -26.72 7.81
C GLU A 172 -5.08 -25.48 7.02
N THR A 173 -6.07 -24.84 6.41
CA THR A 173 -5.87 -23.70 5.50
C THR A 173 -6.77 -22.52 5.86
N ILE A 174 -6.42 -21.34 5.35
CA ILE A 174 -7.26 -20.13 5.38
C ILE A 174 -7.32 -19.49 4.00
N GLU A 175 -8.45 -18.88 3.67
CA GLU A 175 -8.62 -18.13 2.41
C GLU A 175 -7.97 -16.75 2.49
N ILE A 176 -7.39 -16.29 1.39
CA ILE A 176 -6.87 -14.93 1.22
C ILE A 176 -7.38 -14.32 -0.08
N ASP A 177 -7.87 -13.08 -0.01
CA ASP A 177 -8.19 -12.24 -1.17
C ASP A 177 -7.86 -10.79 -0.82
N VAL A 178 -6.67 -10.33 -1.19
CA VAL A 178 -6.18 -8.98 -0.87
C VAL A 178 -5.61 -8.28 -2.09
N ALA A 179 -5.80 -6.96 -2.13
CA ALA A 179 -5.12 -6.06 -3.05
C ALA A 179 -4.06 -5.26 -2.29
N PHE A 180 -2.95 -4.96 -2.95
CA PHE A 180 -1.87 -4.15 -2.40
C PHE A 180 -1.43 -3.07 -3.38
N ASP A 181 -1.02 -1.92 -2.85
CA ASP A 181 -0.49 -0.78 -3.60
C ASP A 181 0.55 -0.05 -2.72
N VAL A 182 1.83 -0.31 -2.97
CA VAL A 182 2.92 -0.02 -2.02
C VAL A 182 4.12 0.63 -2.71
N GLU A 183 4.67 1.67 -2.07
CA GLU A 183 6.01 2.20 -2.37
C GLU A 183 7.05 1.56 -1.44
N ALA A 184 8.01 0.83 -1.99
CA ALA A 184 9.12 0.22 -1.27
C ALA A 184 10.42 1.03 -1.43
N GLN A 185 11.22 1.08 -0.37
CA GLN A 185 12.50 1.82 -0.33
C GLN A 185 13.71 0.89 -0.42
N LYS A 186 14.77 1.35 -1.08
CA LYS A 186 15.99 0.55 -1.21
C LYS A 186 16.70 0.43 0.15
N ILE A 187 17.18 -0.77 0.47
CA ILE A 187 18.11 -0.98 1.59
C ILE A 187 19.55 -0.89 1.07
N GLU A 188 20.38 -0.04 1.69
CA GLU A 188 21.82 0.03 1.45
C GLU A 188 22.58 -0.69 2.58
N PHE A 189 23.56 -1.53 2.22
CA PHE A 189 24.40 -2.30 3.16
C PHE A 189 25.84 -1.78 3.19
#